data_AF-A0A419JR95-F1
#
_entry.id   AF-A0A419JR95-F1
#
_cell.length_a   1.000
_cell.length_b   1.000
_cell.length_c   1.000
_cell.angle_alpha   90.00
_cell.angle_beta   90.00
_cell.angle_gamma   90.00
#
_symmetry.space_group_name_H-M   'P 1'
#
loop_
_entity.id
_entity.type
_entity.pdbx_description
1 polymer ?
#
loop_
_entity_poly.entity_id
_entity_poly.type
_entity_poly.pdbx_seq_one_letter_code
_entity_poly.pdbx_strand_id
1 'polypeptide(L)'
;PGALFVAKGETWRIVDSDVEAEKEKINVEPGVKREGEIPKWEGEEIPVPFAVAQEVGDLRNKIASFIASDSSSAVGKIAGLETDLKQEYGVRVNPSCLGTLIDIVKEQIKEKCPVPTAKEVVVETAKDEKEMVINACFGHRVNETFGRLIVALLGARLGTDISMEIDPYRIKLKSGRRMKKEALQQTLNSIEPDFVQPILEKTLKNSFLLKWELLNVAKRFGALRKDFDRKRISADTLVKLFSGTPIYEETVSDIFADKLDVERTKEVLRGLKSGEIKLCFSSRGLSPIGASGYLSWRDVLASERNESMIIDALRNRIMNDRVILFCVYCKRWESQMRVKTVIESGMESLVCPFCNSRLIAALKPWEKEEIKVVRRAGSAVEEENKERVKRVYRNANLVLSHGVLAVIALAARGIGPEVASRIIRRSKDIKGEYEYEFYRNILEEERRYMRTKRFWEL
;
A
#
# COMPACT_ATOMS: atom_id res chain seq x y z
N PRO A 1 0.65 -10.07 6.14
CA PRO A 1 0.01 -10.78 5.01
C PRO A 1 -1.35 -10.16 4.66
N GLY A 2 -1.59 -9.86 3.37
CA GLY A 2 -2.85 -9.30 2.85
C GLY A 2 -2.90 -7.78 2.71
N ALA A 3 -2.02 -7.03 3.38
CA ALA A 3 -1.94 -5.57 3.29
C ALA A 3 -1.49 -5.12 1.88
N LEU A 4 -2.07 -4.02 1.39
CA LEU A 4 -1.72 -3.38 0.11
C LEU A 4 -0.84 -2.15 0.38
N PHE A 5 0.21 -1.95 -0.40
CA PHE A 5 1.03 -0.74 -0.37
C PHE A 5 1.46 -0.36 -1.79
N VAL A 6 1.77 0.92 -2.03
CA VAL A 6 2.28 1.38 -3.33
C VAL A 6 3.78 1.57 -3.28
N ALA A 7 4.50 1.00 -4.25
CA ALA A 7 5.93 1.23 -4.44
C ALA A 7 6.25 1.25 -5.94
N LYS A 8 7.14 2.15 -6.37
CA LYS A 8 7.49 2.38 -7.78
C LYS A 8 6.28 2.61 -8.71
N GLY A 9 5.22 3.23 -8.18
CA GLY A 9 4.02 3.49 -8.96
C GLY A 9 3.08 2.28 -9.12
N GLU A 10 3.31 1.19 -8.39
CA GLU A 10 2.50 -0.03 -8.47
C GLU A 10 1.92 -0.41 -7.11
N THR A 11 0.70 -0.96 -7.10
CA THR A 11 0.08 -1.50 -5.89
C THR A 11 0.55 -2.94 -5.67
N TRP A 12 1.07 -3.22 -4.48
CA TRP A 12 1.60 -4.51 -4.05
C TRP A 12 0.82 -5.03 -2.86
N ARG A 13 0.43 -6.30 -2.88
CA ARG A 13 -0.14 -7.04 -1.74
C ARG A 13 0.94 -7.88 -1.09
N ILE A 14 1.12 -7.75 0.22
CA ILE A 14 2.04 -8.58 0.99
C ILE A 14 1.51 -10.02 1.01
N VAL A 15 2.22 -10.94 0.34
CA VAL A 15 1.89 -12.37 0.34
C VAL A 15 2.44 -13.02 1.60
N ASP A 16 3.65 -12.64 1.98
CA ASP A 16 4.32 -13.16 3.17
C ASP A 16 4.93 -12.01 3.98
N SER A 17 4.67 -12.01 5.28
CA SER A 17 5.24 -11.05 6.23
C SER A 17 6.54 -11.55 6.87
N ASP A 18 6.90 -12.81 6.65
CA ASP A 18 8.15 -13.36 7.15
C ASP A 18 9.27 -12.80 6.29
N VAL A 19 9.98 -11.85 6.89
CA VAL A 19 11.15 -11.26 6.28
C VAL A 19 12.25 -12.31 6.35
N GLU A 20 12.70 -12.82 5.20
CA GLU A 20 13.85 -13.75 5.15
C GLU A 20 14.98 -13.15 5.99
N ALA A 21 15.37 -13.84 7.07
CA ALA A 21 16.25 -13.32 8.13
C ALA A 21 17.61 -12.82 7.60
N GLU A 22 18.01 -13.28 6.41
CA GLU A 22 19.27 -12.90 5.77
C GLU A 22 19.17 -11.70 4.81
N LYS A 23 17.97 -11.27 4.37
CA LYS A 23 17.86 -10.33 3.22
C LYS A 23 16.88 -9.17 3.35
N GLU A 24 16.19 -8.98 4.47
CA GLU A 24 15.23 -7.88 4.63
C GLU A 24 14.17 -7.76 3.51
N LYS A 25 13.78 -8.89 2.90
CA LYS A 25 12.81 -8.91 1.79
C LYS A 25 11.43 -9.36 2.26
N ILE A 26 10.41 -8.65 1.81
CA ILE A 26 8.99 -9.01 1.98
C ILE A 26 8.50 -9.55 0.63
N ASN A 27 7.84 -10.72 0.64
CA ASN A 27 7.29 -11.28 -0.59
C ASN A 27 5.93 -10.65 -0.89
N VAL A 28 5.79 -10.12 -2.10
CA VAL A 28 4.61 -9.35 -2.53
C VAL A 28 4.09 -9.85 -3.88
N GLU A 29 2.79 -9.72 -4.10
CA GLU A 29 2.13 -9.92 -5.38
C GLU A 29 1.49 -8.60 -5.83
N PRO A 30 1.31 -8.34 -7.13
CA PRO A 30 0.52 -7.21 -7.59
C PRO A 30 -0.88 -7.21 -6.97
N GLY A 31 -1.29 -6.06 -6.44
CA GLY A 31 -2.60 -5.87 -5.84
C GLY A 31 -3.71 -5.89 -6.89
N VAL A 32 -4.63 -6.85 -6.80
CA VAL A 32 -5.75 -7.03 -7.75
C VAL A 32 -6.80 -5.89 -7.67
N LYS A 33 -6.76 -5.06 -6.63
CA LYS A 33 -7.70 -3.94 -6.44
C LYS A 33 -6.99 -2.61 -6.68
N ARG A 34 -7.62 -1.74 -7.48
CA ARG A 34 -7.25 -0.33 -7.71
C ARG A 34 -7.30 0.56 -6.45
N GLU A 35 -7.68 -0.02 -5.31
CA GLU A 35 -7.70 0.61 -4.00
C GLU A 35 -6.58 -0.02 -3.15
N GLY A 36 -5.34 0.36 -3.42
CA GLY A 36 -4.27 0.23 -2.43
C GLY A 36 -4.46 1.30 -1.36
N GLU A 37 -4.10 1.01 -0.11
CA GLU A 37 -3.86 2.10 0.84
C GLU A 37 -2.73 2.96 0.28
N ILE A 38 -3.03 4.25 0.13
CA ILE A 38 -2.07 5.26 -0.32
C ILE A 38 -0.90 5.19 0.67
N PRO A 39 0.35 5.02 0.21
CA PRO A 39 1.50 5.09 1.10
C PRO A 39 1.47 6.48 1.73
N LYS A 40 1.45 6.52 3.07
CA LYS A 40 1.85 7.73 3.77
C LYS A 40 3.35 7.88 3.53
N TRP A 41 3.74 8.66 2.51
CA TRP A 41 5.13 8.99 2.28
C TRP A 41 5.62 9.79 3.47
N GLU A 42 6.58 9.23 4.17
CA GLU A 42 7.22 9.85 5.32
C GLU A 42 8.28 10.83 4.82
N GLY A 43 7.81 11.95 4.30
CA GLY A 43 8.43 13.24 4.54
C GLY A 43 7.38 14.01 5.31
N GLU A 44 7.67 14.44 6.53
CA GLU A 44 6.80 15.40 7.21
C GLU A 44 6.68 16.62 6.30
N GLU A 45 5.58 16.72 5.55
CA GLU A 45 5.24 17.99 4.92
C GLU A 45 5.21 19.01 6.05
N ILE A 46 5.91 20.13 5.85
CA ILE A 46 5.90 21.22 6.83
C ILE A 46 4.42 21.53 7.09
N PRO A 47 3.94 21.31 8.33
CA PRO A 47 2.51 21.30 8.57
C PRO A 47 1.97 22.69 8.30
N VAL A 48 1.07 22.82 7.31
CA VAL A 48 0.34 24.06 7.06
C VAL A 48 -0.33 24.52 8.36
N PRO A 49 0.04 25.70 8.88
CA PRO A 49 -0.51 26.23 10.13
C PRO A 49 -1.98 26.58 10.01
N PHE A 50 -2.68 26.61 11.16
CA PHE A 50 -4.10 26.98 11.24
C PHE A 50 -4.40 28.32 10.55
N ALA A 51 -3.60 29.36 10.80
CA ALA A 51 -3.82 30.69 10.21
C ALA A 51 -3.75 30.68 8.67
N VAL A 52 -2.81 29.91 8.10
CA VAL A 52 -2.70 29.77 6.63
C VAL A 52 -3.90 29.02 6.08
N ALA A 53 -4.36 27.98 6.78
CA ALA A 53 -5.54 27.25 6.34
C ALA A 53 -6.83 28.09 6.42
N GLN A 54 -6.97 28.91 7.45
CA GLN A 54 -8.07 29.87 7.59
C GLN A 54 -8.07 30.88 6.45
N GLU A 55 -6.91 31.47 6.12
CA GLU A 55 -6.77 32.40 4.99
C GLU A 55 -7.22 31.77 3.66
N VAL A 56 -6.90 30.49 3.42
CA VAL A 56 -7.40 29.76 2.24
C VAL A 56 -8.93 29.58 2.30
N GLY A 57 -9.49 29.37 3.48
CA GLY A 57 -10.93 29.35 3.71
C GLY A 57 -11.61 30.69 3.43
N ASP A 58 -10.97 31.80 3.81
CA ASP A 58 -11.44 33.16 3.55
C ASP A 58 -11.33 33.52 2.06
N LEU A 59 -10.26 33.09 1.40
CA LEU A 59 -10.09 33.22 -0.05
C LEU A 59 -11.21 32.48 -0.80
N ARG A 60 -11.55 31.26 -0.39
CA ARG A 60 -12.71 30.53 -0.95
C ARG A 60 -14.00 31.30 -0.75
N ASN A 61 -14.21 31.90 0.42
CA ASN A 61 -15.39 32.71 0.71
C ASN A 61 -15.47 33.97 -0.17
N LYS A 62 -14.34 34.67 -0.35
CA LYS A 62 -14.22 35.86 -1.22
C LYS A 62 -14.58 35.53 -2.67
N ILE A 63 -14.01 34.44 -3.20
CA ILE A 63 -14.30 33.95 -4.55
C ILE A 63 -15.79 33.55 -4.68
N ALA A 64 -16.31 32.80 -3.71
CA ALA A 64 -17.70 32.34 -3.74
C ALA A 64 -18.70 33.51 -3.67
N SER A 65 -18.45 34.49 -2.82
CA SER A 65 -19.26 35.70 -2.67
C SER A 65 -19.27 36.54 -3.95
N PHE A 66 -18.12 36.69 -4.59
CA PHE A 66 -18.00 37.39 -5.87
C PHE A 66 -18.83 36.69 -6.95
N ILE A 67 -18.70 35.37 -7.08
CA ILE A 67 -19.46 34.57 -8.06
C ILE A 67 -20.98 34.65 -7.79
N ALA A 68 -21.41 34.57 -6.53
CA ALA A 68 -22.83 34.63 -6.16
C ALA A 68 -23.47 35.99 -6.51
N SER A 69 -22.70 37.08 -6.37
CA SER A 69 -23.18 38.44 -6.68
C SER A 69 -23.36 38.72 -8.18
N ASP A 70 -22.80 37.90 -9.07
CA ASP A 70 -22.65 38.19 -10.51
C ASP A 70 -23.48 37.27 -11.42
N SER A 71 -24.67 36.87 -10.98
CA SER A 71 -25.59 35.99 -11.72
C SER A 71 -26.10 36.55 -13.08
N SER A 72 -25.48 37.60 -13.66
CA SER A 72 -25.99 38.33 -14.84
C SER A 72 -24.98 38.64 -15.97
N SER A 73 -23.66 38.44 -15.86
CA SER A 73 -22.77 38.59 -17.04
C SER A 73 -21.43 37.85 -16.94
N ALA A 74 -21.34 36.65 -17.55
CA ALA A 74 -20.41 35.59 -17.17
C ALA A 74 -18.96 35.62 -17.73
N VAL A 75 -18.46 36.67 -18.41
CA VAL A 75 -17.14 36.57 -19.07
C VAL A 75 -16.19 37.76 -18.81
N GLY A 76 -16.69 38.97 -18.55
CA GLY A 76 -15.84 40.18 -18.45
C GLY A 76 -15.18 40.44 -17.08
N LYS A 77 -15.75 39.95 -15.97
CA LYS A 77 -15.33 40.33 -14.60
C LYS A 77 -14.51 39.29 -13.84
N ILE A 78 -14.51 38.02 -14.25
CA ILE A 78 -13.67 36.97 -13.64
C ILE A 78 -12.19 37.30 -13.84
N ALA A 79 -11.83 37.86 -15.00
CA ALA A 79 -10.48 38.37 -15.23
C ALA A 79 -10.11 39.50 -14.25
N GLY A 80 -11.06 40.35 -13.88
CA GLY A 80 -10.89 41.40 -12.86
C GLY A 80 -10.62 40.82 -11.46
N LEU A 81 -11.42 39.84 -11.02
CA LEU A 81 -11.18 39.15 -9.74
C LEU A 81 -9.78 38.50 -9.70
N GLU A 82 -9.39 37.86 -10.80
CA GLU A 82 -8.08 37.24 -10.89
C GLU A 82 -6.94 38.28 -10.84
N THR A 83 -7.12 39.44 -11.47
CA THR A 83 -6.18 40.56 -11.40
C THR A 83 -6.09 41.14 -9.99
N ASP A 84 -7.22 41.34 -9.32
CA ASP A 84 -7.28 41.87 -7.94
C ASP A 84 -6.56 40.93 -6.96
N LEU A 85 -6.84 39.63 -7.05
CA LEU A 85 -6.18 38.61 -6.23
C LEU A 85 -4.68 38.49 -6.56
N LYS A 86 -4.29 38.61 -7.83
CA LYS A 86 -2.87 38.64 -8.21
C LYS A 86 -2.13 39.81 -7.57
N GLN A 87 -2.77 40.98 -7.49
CA GLN A 87 -2.19 42.16 -6.86
C GLN A 87 -2.09 41.99 -5.33
N GLU A 88 -3.15 41.51 -4.68
CA GLU A 88 -3.21 41.30 -3.23
C GLU A 88 -2.17 40.28 -2.74
N TYR A 89 -2.06 39.13 -3.41
CA TYR A 89 -1.10 38.07 -3.06
C TYR A 89 0.26 38.20 -3.77
N GLY A 90 0.48 39.25 -4.56
CA GLY A 90 1.76 39.51 -5.24
C GLY A 90 2.17 38.47 -6.29
N VAL A 91 1.22 37.77 -6.91
CA VAL A 91 1.48 36.69 -7.88
C VAL A 91 1.88 37.27 -9.23
N ARG A 92 3.19 37.26 -9.54
CA ARG A 92 3.75 37.82 -10.79
C ARG A 92 4.06 36.81 -11.88
N VAL A 93 4.24 35.53 -11.53
CA VAL A 93 5.01 34.57 -12.36
C VAL A 93 4.13 33.64 -13.20
N ASN A 94 2.91 33.31 -12.77
CA ASN A 94 2.06 32.37 -13.51
C ASN A 94 0.62 32.90 -13.63
N PRO A 95 0.18 33.27 -14.84
CA PRO A 95 -1.17 33.78 -15.09
C PRO A 95 -2.29 32.79 -14.80
N SER A 96 -2.04 31.49 -14.60
CA SER A 96 -3.08 30.47 -14.45
C SER A 96 -3.23 29.87 -13.05
N CYS A 97 -2.37 30.24 -12.08
CA CYS A 97 -2.38 29.62 -10.74
C CYS A 97 -3.71 29.78 -9.99
N LEU A 98 -4.37 30.93 -10.12
CA LEU A 98 -5.65 31.20 -9.48
C LEU A 98 -6.83 30.67 -10.31
N GLY A 99 -6.66 30.49 -11.62
CA GLY A 99 -7.68 29.97 -12.52
C GLY A 99 -8.22 28.62 -12.06
N THR A 100 -7.34 27.66 -11.73
CA THR A 100 -7.76 26.34 -11.25
C THR A 100 -8.57 26.41 -9.95
N LEU A 101 -8.19 27.28 -9.01
CA LEU A 101 -8.94 27.46 -7.76
C LEU A 101 -10.32 28.06 -8.03
N ILE A 102 -10.37 29.12 -8.84
CA ILE A 102 -11.61 29.79 -9.21
C ILE A 102 -12.55 28.80 -9.93
N ASP A 103 -12.02 27.99 -10.84
CA ASP A 103 -12.80 27.02 -11.61
C ASP A 103 -13.36 25.90 -10.72
N ILE A 104 -12.58 25.38 -9.76
CA ILE A 104 -13.08 24.41 -8.77
C ILE A 104 -14.21 25.01 -7.92
N VAL A 105 -14.09 26.27 -7.49
CA VAL A 105 -15.15 26.94 -6.70
C VAL A 105 -16.39 27.20 -7.57
N LYS A 106 -16.22 27.58 -8.84
CA LYS A 106 -17.34 27.71 -9.79
C LYS A 106 -18.07 26.38 -9.99
N GLU A 107 -17.34 25.28 -10.15
CA GLU A 107 -17.93 23.94 -10.27
C GLU A 107 -18.72 23.57 -9.01
N GLN A 108 -18.16 23.83 -7.83
CA GLN A 108 -18.82 23.62 -6.54
C GLN A 108 -20.17 24.35 -6.47
N ILE A 109 -20.19 25.63 -6.84
CA ILE A 109 -21.39 26.48 -6.83
C ILE A 109 -22.40 26.01 -7.88
N LYS A 110 -21.94 25.65 -9.09
CA LYS A 110 -22.77 25.12 -10.17
C LYS A 110 -23.51 23.84 -9.76
N GLU A 111 -22.84 22.98 -8.99
CA GLU A 111 -23.44 21.75 -8.46
C GLU A 111 -24.40 21.98 -7.27
N LYS A 112 -24.51 23.22 -6.79
CA LYS A 112 -25.26 23.64 -5.59
C LYS A 112 -24.73 23.00 -4.30
N CYS A 113 -23.43 22.72 -4.25
CA CYS A 113 -22.76 22.23 -3.06
C CYS A 113 -22.29 23.41 -2.19
N PRO A 114 -22.41 23.35 -0.85
CA PRO A 114 -21.84 24.37 0.04
C PRO A 114 -20.32 24.48 -0.18
N VAL A 115 -19.79 25.70 -0.13
CA VAL A 115 -18.35 25.95 -0.24
C VAL A 115 -17.72 25.90 1.15
N PRO A 116 -16.76 25.01 1.43
CA PRO A 116 -16.06 25.00 2.71
C PRO A 116 -15.15 26.24 2.85
N THR A 117 -15.36 27.00 3.92
CA THR A 117 -14.66 28.26 4.21
C THR A 117 -14.00 28.22 5.59
N ALA A 118 -13.45 29.33 6.06
CA ALA A 118 -12.93 29.45 7.42
C ALA A 118 -14.02 29.22 8.50
N LYS A 119 -15.27 29.62 8.21
CA LYS A 119 -16.41 29.55 9.13
C LYS A 119 -17.47 28.52 8.76
N GLU A 120 -17.35 27.84 7.62
CA GLU A 120 -18.28 26.80 7.20
C GLU A 120 -17.54 25.47 6.99
N VAL A 121 -17.81 24.50 7.87
CA VAL A 121 -17.34 23.12 7.75
C VAL A 121 -18.35 22.32 6.96
N VAL A 122 -17.90 21.65 5.89
CA VAL A 122 -18.78 20.90 4.99
C VAL A 122 -18.47 19.41 5.07
N VAL A 123 -19.44 18.63 5.54
CA VAL A 123 -19.37 17.18 5.61
C VAL A 123 -20.02 16.56 4.40
N GLU A 124 -19.24 15.74 3.69
CA GLU A 124 -19.64 15.04 2.49
C GLU A 124 -19.56 13.54 2.74
N THR A 125 -20.53 12.80 2.21
CA THR A 125 -20.59 11.34 2.39
C THR A 125 -20.68 10.71 1.02
N ALA A 126 -19.83 9.71 0.76
CA ALA A 126 -19.88 8.95 -0.48
C ALA A 126 -21.21 8.18 -0.61
N LYS A 127 -21.56 7.77 -1.84
CA LYS A 127 -22.83 7.09 -2.13
C LYS A 127 -23.02 5.77 -1.38
N ASP A 128 -21.94 5.11 -1.00
CA ASP A 128 -21.96 3.86 -0.24
C ASP A 128 -22.00 4.06 1.28
N GLU A 129 -21.97 5.32 1.75
CA GLU A 129 -21.90 5.75 3.14
C GLU A 129 -20.70 5.19 3.93
N LYS A 130 -19.72 4.57 3.27
CA LYS A 130 -18.53 4.01 3.92
C LYS A 130 -17.36 4.97 3.97
N GLU A 131 -17.46 6.06 3.22
CA GLU A 131 -16.48 7.12 3.17
C GLU A 131 -17.14 8.47 3.47
N MET A 132 -16.48 9.24 4.34
CA MET A 132 -16.92 10.56 4.77
C MET A 132 -15.75 11.53 4.70
N VAL A 133 -15.96 12.68 4.06
CA VAL A 133 -14.96 13.74 3.93
C VAL A 133 -15.47 14.97 4.66
N ILE A 134 -14.73 15.40 5.67
CA ILE A 134 -14.99 16.61 6.44
C ILE A 134 -14.09 17.69 5.88
N ASN A 135 -14.62 18.61 5.09
CA ASN A 135 -13.86 19.77 4.60
C ASN A 135 -13.80 20.82 5.71
N ALA A 136 -12.62 21.00 6.26
CA ALA A 136 -12.32 21.84 7.41
C ALA A 136 -10.95 22.53 7.21
N CYS A 137 -10.99 23.86 7.04
CA CYS A 137 -9.80 24.68 6.80
C CYS A 137 -9.02 25.01 8.09
N PHE A 138 -8.68 23.98 8.89
CA PHE A 138 -8.00 24.17 10.19
C PHE A 138 -6.49 23.85 10.16
N GLY A 139 -5.95 23.42 9.03
CA GLY A 139 -4.54 23.07 8.91
C GLY A 139 -4.23 21.70 9.51
N HIS A 140 -2.98 21.25 9.36
CA HIS A 140 -2.62 19.85 9.63
C HIS A 140 -2.80 19.45 11.09
N ARG A 141 -2.23 20.21 12.03
CA ARG A 141 -2.22 19.83 13.46
C ARG A 141 -3.61 19.84 14.08
N VAL A 142 -4.45 20.81 13.73
CA VAL A 142 -5.83 20.89 14.23
C VAL A 142 -6.69 19.81 13.56
N ASN A 143 -6.56 19.57 12.25
CA ASN A 143 -7.26 18.48 11.58
C ASN A 143 -6.83 17.10 12.10
N GLU A 144 -5.56 16.90 12.43
CA GLU A 144 -5.04 15.69 13.07
C GLU A 144 -5.66 15.46 14.44
N THR A 145 -5.71 16.50 15.26
CA THR A 145 -6.28 16.44 16.61
C THR A 145 -7.79 16.19 16.57
N PHE A 146 -8.51 16.97 15.76
CA PHE A 146 -9.96 16.88 15.59
C PHE A 146 -10.36 15.54 14.93
N GLY A 147 -9.62 15.11 13.91
CA GLY A 147 -9.85 13.84 13.23
C GLY A 147 -9.66 12.64 14.16
N ARG A 148 -8.59 12.62 14.97
CA ARG A 148 -8.36 11.56 15.98
C ARG A 148 -9.49 11.48 16.99
N LEU A 149 -9.97 12.64 17.45
CA LEU A 149 -11.09 12.70 18.38
C LEU A 149 -12.37 12.11 17.76
N ILE A 150 -12.68 12.47 16.51
CA ILE A 150 -13.83 11.92 15.78
C ILE A 150 -13.69 10.42 15.58
N VAL A 151 -12.54 9.94 15.12
CA VAL A 151 -12.27 8.50 14.91
C VAL A 151 -12.46 7.71 16.19
N ALA A 152 -11.92 8.20 17.31
CA ALA A 152 -12.03 7.54 18.60
C ALA A 152 -13.50 7.38 19.05
N LEU A 153 -14.28 8.47 18.97
CA LEU A 153 -15.66 8.47 19.46
C LEU A 153 -16.63 7.80 18.50
N LEU A 154 -16.49 8.07 17.19
CA LEU A 154 -17.32 7.47 16.16
C LEU A 154 -17.04 5.97 16.02
N GLY A 155 -15.77 5.57 16.12
CA GLY A 155 -15.35 4.16 16.12
C GLY A 155 -15.91 3.40 17.33
N ALA A 156 -15.83 3.99 18.52
CA ALA A 156 -16.42 3.42 19.74
C ALA A 156 -17.95 3.27 19.62
N ARG A 157 -18.64 4.23 19.00
CA ARG A 157 -20.09 4.18 18.80
C ARG A 157 -20.53 3.15 17.76
N LEU A 158 -19.79 3.03 16.66
CA LEU A 158 -20.12 2.13 15.55
C LEU A 158 -19.58 0.70 15.75
N GLY A 159 -18.68 0.51 16.72
CA GLY A 159 -18.03 -0.77 17.00
C GLY A 159 -17.17 -1.24 15.82
N THR A 160 -16.48 -0.32 15.16
CA THR A 160 -15.66 -0.59 13.98
C THR A 160 -14.44 0.30 13.99
N ASP A 161 -13.35 -0.21 13.42
CA ASP A 161 -12.19 0.63 13.11
C ASP A 161 -12.53 1.58 11.95
N ILE A 162 -12.01 2.79 12.05
CA ILE A 162 -12.15 3.85 11.06
C ILE A 162 -10.74 4.29 10.69
N SER A 163 -10.38 4.19 9.41
CA SER A 163 -9.12 4.72 8.92
C SER A 163 -9.27 6.21 8.60
N MET A 164 -8.18 6.94 8.80
CA MET A 164 -8.14 8.39 8.68
C MET A 164 -6.94 8.86 7.85
N GLU A 165 -7.24 9.77 6.92
CA GLU A 165 -6.28 10.52 6.12
C GLU A 165 -6.58 12.00 6.28
N ILE A 166 -5.52 12.81 6.40
CA ILE A 166 -5.62 14.24 6.71
C ILE A 166 -4.90 15.02 5.64
N ASP A 167 -5.53 16.10 5.24
CA ASP A 167 -4.93 17.19 4.49
C ASP A 167 -5.19 18.51 5.26
N PRO A 168 -4.56 19.64 4.93
CA PRO A 168 -4.71 20.88 5.68
C PRO A 168 -6.12 21.49 5.62
N TYR A 169 -6.96 21.00 4.71
CA TYR A 169 -8.30 21.50 4.43
C TYR A 169 -9.39 20.43 4.57
N ARG A 170 -9.04 19.17 4.84
CA ARG A 170 -9.96 18.02 4.83
C ARG A 170 -9.49 16.89 5.76
N ILE A 171 -10.46 16.19 6.30
CA ILE A 171 -10.29 14.94 7.04
C ILE A 171 -11.12 13.87 6.33
N LYS A 172 -10.46 12.85 5.79
CA LYS A 172 -11.12 11.72 5.13
C LYS A 172 -11.19 10.55 6.09
N LEU A 173 -12.38 10.00 6.26
CA LEU A 173 -12.70 8.88 7.11
C LEU A 173 -13.22 7.73 6.25
N LYS A 174 -12.69 6.53 6.44
CA LYS A 174 -13.17 5.30 5.79
C LYS A 174 -13.48 4.23 6.82
N SER A 175 -14.63 3.58 6.67
CA SER A 175 -15.07 2.52 7.57
C SER A 175 -15.63 1.33 6.79
N GLY A 176 -15.52 0.14 7.38
CA GLY A 176 -16.22 -1.04 6.86
C GLY A 176 -17.74 -0.96 6.98
N ARG A 177 -18.24 -0.11 7.89
CA ARG A 177 -19.67 0.12 8.16
C ARG A 177 -20.12 1.48 7.63
N ARG A 178 -21.44 1.65 7.47
CA ARG A 178 -22.04 2.91 7.03
C ARG A 178 -21.97 3.96 8.14
N MET A 179 -21.46 5.14 7.80
CA MET A 179 -21.36 6.31 8.67
C MET A 179 -22.46 7.30 8.28
N LYS A 180 -23.56 7.27 9.05
CA LYS A 180 -24.68 8.20 8.83
C LYS A 180 -24.37 9.60 9.38
N LYS A 181 -25.03 10.62 8.80
CA LYS A 181 -24.88 12.03 9.20
C LYS A 181 -25.24 12.26 10.67
N GLU A 182 -26.29 11.60 11.13
CA GLU A 182 -26.78 11.71 12.51
C GLU A 182 -25.75 11.19 13.50
N ALA A 183 -25.01 10.12 13.15
CA ALA A 183 -23.99 9.56 14.00
C ALA A 183 -22.82 10.55 14.20
N LEU A 184 -22.39 11.26 13.15
CA LEU A 184 -21.38 12.31 13.27
C LEU A 184 -21.91 13.49 14.09
N GLN A 185 -23.12 13.97 13.80
CA GLN A 185 -23.71 15.12 14.50
C GLN A 185 -23.86 14.85 16.00
N GLN A 186 -24.39 13.68 16.37
CA GLN A 186 -24.47 13.25 17.76
C GLN A 186 -23.08 13.07 18.40
N THR A 187 -22.05 12.74 17.62
CA THR A 187 -20.68 12.62 18.13
C THR A 187 -20.15 14.01 18.47
N LEU A 188 -20.25 14.95 17.55
CA LEU A 188 -19.83 16.34 17.75
C LEU A 188 -20.55 17.00 18.92
N ASN A 189 -21.86 16.78 19.05
CA ASN A 189 -22.64 17.34 20.16
C ASN A 189 -22.25 16.75 21.54
N SER A 190 -21.78 15.50 21.58
CA SER A 190 -21.38 14.84 22.84
C SER A 190 -19.99 15.22 23.34
N ILE A 191 -19.19 15.92 22.52
CA ILE A 191 -17.82 16.28 22.87
C ILE A 191 -17.85 17.52 23.75
N GLU A 192 -17.29 17.45 24.95
CA GLU A 192 -16.93 18.65 25.71
C GLU A 192 -15.48 19.07 25.40
N PRO A 193 -15.22 20.37 25.13
CA PRO A 193 -13.88 20.86 24.84
C PRO A 193 -12.84 20.48 25.91
N ASP A 194 -13.23 20.50 27.19
CA ASP A 194 -12.29 20.23 28.28
C ASP A 194 -11.86 18.75 28.36
N PHE A 195 -12.66 17.83 27.81
CA PHE A 195 -12.32 16.40 27.76
C PHE A 195 -11.49 15.98 26.55
N VAL A 196 -11.17 16.90 25.62
CA VAL A 196 -10.40 16.58 24.40
C VAL A 196 -9.06 15.93 24.74
N GLN A 197 -8.29 16.54 25.65
CA GLN A 197 -6.97 16.04 26.02
C GLN A 197 -7.05 14.66 26.72
N PRO A 198 -7.87 14.45 27.77
CA PRO A 198 -8.02 13.13 28.38
C PRO A 198 -8.44 12.02 27.41
N ILE A 199 -9.33 12.32 26.46
CA ILE A 199 -9.76 11.36 25.44
C ILE A 199 -8.59 10.99 24.51
N LEU A 200 -7.80 11.98 24.08
CA LEU A 200 -6.63 11.76 23.23
C LEU A 200 -5.53 10.98 23.97
N GLU A 201 -5.22 11.33 25.21
CA GLU A 201 -4.23 10.61 26.03
C GLU A 201 -4.56 9.12 26.17
N LYS A 202 -5.86 8.79 26.35
CA LYS A 202 -6.32 7.40 26.46
C LYS A 202 -6.23 6.66 25.12
N THR A 203 -6.51 7.33 24.00
CA THR A 203 -6.56 6.71 22.67
C THR A 203 -5.18 6.60 22.01
N LEU A 204 -4.25 7.51 22.34
CA LEU A 204 -2.89 7.50 21.83
C LEU A 204 -2.10 6.27 22.27
N LYS A 205 -2.35 5.72 23.47
CA LYS A 205 -1.64 4.55 24.04
C LYS A 205 -1.50 3.35 23.10
N ASN A 206 -2.53 3.12 22.28
CA ASN A 206 -2.59 1.99 21.36
C ASN A 206 -2.34 2.39 19.89
N SER A 207 -2.02 3.66 19.64
CA SER A 207 -1.90 4.19 18.29
C SER A 207 -0.54 3.86 17.64
N PHE A 208 -0.54 3.70 16.32
CA PHE A 208 0.70 3.56 15.54
C PHE A 208 1.61 4.79 15.71
N LEU A 209 1.02 5.99 15.82
CA LEU A 209 1.77 7.24 16.03
C LEU A 209 2.60 7.19 17.31
N LEU A 210 2.01 6.77 18.44
CA LEU A 210 2.75 6.66 19.69
C LEU A 210 3.87 5.63 19.60
N LYS A 211 3.59 4.46 19.03
CA LYS A 211 4.58 3.39 18.84
C LYS A 211 5.77 3.85 17.99
N TRP A 212 5.48 4.64 16.95
CA TRP A 212 6.48 5.21 16.08
C TRP A 212 7.32 6.27 16.79
N GLU A 213 6.67 7.25 17.42
CA GLU A 213 7.38 8.33 18.09
C GLU A 213 8.20 7.81 19.28
N LEU A 214 7.69 6.80 20.00
CA LEU A 214 8.41 6.15 21.09
C LEU A 214 9.74 5.55 20.60
N LEU A 215 9.76 4.98 19.38
CA LEU A 215 10.99 4.47 18.79
C LEU A 215 11.98 5.61 18.51
N ASN A 216 11.50 6.73 17.98
CA ASN A 216 12.33 7.89 17.66
C ASN A 216 12.89 8.56 18.91
N VAL A 217 12.06 8.78 19.93
CA VAL A 217 12.46 9.30 21.24
C VAL A 217 13.44 8.33 21.92
N ALA A 218 13.17 7.03 21.95
CA ALA A 218 14.08 6.06 22.54
C ALA A 218 15.45 6.03 21.84
N LYS A 219 15.52 6.29 20.53
CA LYS A 219 16.78 6.50 19.81
C LYS A 219 17.46 7.82 20.17
N ARG A 220 16.70 8.92 20.32
CA ARG A 220 17.21 10.22 20.77
C ARG A 220 17.82 10.14 22.18
N PHE A 221 17.19 9.39 23.09
CA PHE A 221 17.66 9.13 24.45
C PHE A 221 18.84 8.15 24.52
N GLY A 222 19.21 7.50 23.41
CA GLY A 222 20.27 6.49 23.38
C GLY A 222 19.89 5.14 24.00
N ALA A 223 18.63 4.97 24.42
CA ALA A 223 18.11 3.68 24.90
C ALA A 223 18.06 2.63 23.77
N LEU A 224 17.90 3.07 22.54
CA LEU A 224 18.02 2.25 21.33
C LEU A 224 19.16 2.75 20.45
N ARG A 225 19.93 1.81 19.89
CA ARG A 225 20.94 2.15 18.90
C ARG A 225 20.29 2.65 17.59
N LYS A 226 21.01 3.46 16.82
CA LYS A 226 20.49 4.02 15.56
C LYS A 226 20.14 2.92 14.54
N ASP A 227 20.94 1.86 14.52
CA ASP A 227 20.82 0.63 13.71
C ASP A 227 19.92 -0.44 14.34
N PHE A 228 19.08 -0.08 15.32
CA PHE A 228 18.18 -1.03 15.96
C PHE A 228 17.25 -1.72 14.95
N ASP A 229 17.42 -3.03 14.83
CA ASP A 229 16.59 -3.90 14.00
C ASP A 229 15.18 -4.02 14.61
N ARG A 230 14.21 -3.45 13.90
CA ARG A 230 12.79 -3.38 14.28
C ARG A 230 12.13 -4.75 14.41
N LYS A 231 12.76 -5.83 13.94
CA LYS A 231 12.23 -7.20 14.04
C LYS A 231 12.52 -7.85 15.39
N ARG A 232 13.48 -7.33 16.17
CA ARG A 232 13.90 -7.96 17.43
C ARG A 232 12.90 -7.77 18.57
N ILE A 233 12.20 -6.64 18.61
CA ILE A 233 11.25 -6.30 19.67
C ILE A 233 9.99 -5.73 19.03
N SER A 234 8.83 -6.30 19.36
CA SER A 234 7.55 -5.76 18.92
C SER A 234 7.30 -4.38 19.53
N ALA A 235 6.65 -3.49 18.78
CA ALA A 235 6.33 -2.15 19.25
C ALA A 235 5.50 -2.16 20.54
N ASP A 236 4.61 -3.14 20.72
CA ASP A 236 3.84 -3.32 21.96
C ASP A 236 4.72 -3.66 23.17
N THR A 237 5.81 -4.39 22.95
CA THR A 237 6.78 -4.68 24.02
C THR A 237 7.55 -3.42 24.39
N LEU A 238 7.94 -2.59 23.41
CA LEU A 238 8.60 -1.30 23.69
C LEU A 238 7.70 -0.38 24.51
N VAL A 239 6.40 -0.28 24.17
CA VAL A 239 5.44 0.51 24.95
C VAL A 239 5.36 0.02 26.40
N LYS A 240 5.34 -1.30 26.63
CA LYS A 240 5.33 -1.87 27.98
C LYS A 240 6.62 -1.60 28.75
N LEU A 241 7.78 -1.75 28.10
CA LEU A 241 9.10 -1.56 28.71
C LEU A 241 9.35 -0.11 29.13
N PHE A 242 8.95 0.83 28.29
CA PHE A 242 9.15 2.26 28.56
C PHE A 242 7.98 2.90 29.32
N SER A 243 6.89 2.18 29.58
CA SER A 243 5.76 2.72 30.35
C SER A 243 6.21 3.17 31.75
N GLY A 244 5.88 4.41 32.11
CA GLY A 244 6.33 5.01 33.39
C GLY A 244 7.80 5.45 33.42
N THR A 245 8.46 5.50 32.26
CA THR A 245 9.81 6.08 32.14
C THR A 245 9.75 7.49 31.53
N PRO A 246 10.78 8.34 31.75
CA PRO A 246 10.87 9.65 31.10
C PRO A 246 10.81 9.58 29.57
N ILE A 247 11.26 8.48 28.96
CA ILE A 247 11.18 8.26 27.51
C ILE A 247 9.72 8.26 27.04
N TYR A 248 8.84 7.60 27.79
CA TYR A 248 7.41 7.56 27.46
C TYR A 248 6.73 8.91 27.71
N GLU A 249 7.06 9.59 28.81
CA GLU A 249 6.53 10.93 29.13
C GLU A 249 6.93 11.96 28.07
N GLU A 250 8.19 11.93 27.63
CA GLU A 250 8.68 12.77 26.55
C GLU A 250 7.99 12.43 25.23
N THR A 251 7.77 11.14 24.94
CA THR A 251 7.05 10.74 23.72
C THR A 251 5.64 11.31 23.67
N VAL A 252 4.91 11.25 24.79
CA VAL A 252 3.57 11.84 24.86
C VAL A 252 3.67 13.35 24.68
N SER A 253 4.59 14.02 25.39
CA SER A 253 4.80 15.46 25.30
C SER A 253 5.12 15.92 23.87
N ASP A 254 6.05 15.25 23.19
CA ASP A 254 6.48 15.51 21.82
C ASP A 254 5.30 15.37 20.83
N ILE A 255 4.45 14.34 20.97
CA ILE A 255 3.24 14.20 20.15
C ILE A 255 2.27 15.37 20.37
N PHE A 256 2.00 15.74 21.63
CA PHE A 256 1.09 16.84 21.94
C PHE A 256 1.65 18.20 21.50
N ALA A 257 2.97 18.38 21.52
CA ALA A 257 3.65 19.63 21.19
C ALA A 257 3.91 19.81 19.69
N ASP A 258 4.21 18.75 18.95
CA ASP A 258 4.65 18.84 17.56
C ASP A 258 3.59 18.37 16.56
N LYS A 259 2.80 17.34 16.94
CA LYS A 259 1.83 16.72 16.02
C LYS A 259 0.39 17.18 16.24
N LEU A 260 0.03 17.56 17.46
CA LEU A 260 -1.34 17.92 17.83
C LEU A 260 -1.46 19.41 18.19
N ASP A 261 -2.67 19.96 18.12
CA ASP A 261 -2.99 21.32 18.55
C ASP A 261 -4.33 21.28 19.30
N VAL A 262 -4.22 20.96 20.60
CA VAL A 262 -5.38 20.74 21.48
C VAL A 262 -6.12 22.05 21.75
N GLU A 263 -5.40 23.13 22.02
CA GLU A 263 -6.01 24.40 22.40
C GLU A 263 -6.84 24.99 21.26
N ARG A 264 -6.32 25.00 20.04
CA ARG A 264 -7.14 25.43 18.89
C ARG A 264 -8.28 24.46 18.58
N THR A 265 -8.09 23.16 18.79
CA THR A 265 -9.19 22.20 18.62
C THR A 265 -10.32 22.48 19.62
N LYS A 266 -10.00 22.87 20.86
CA LYS A 266 -11.00 23.32 21.84
C LYS A 266 -11.73 24.57 21.36
N GLU A 267 -11.03 25.55 20.80
CA GLU A 267 -11.63 26.75 20.20
C GLU A 267 -12.57 26.40 19.04
N VAL A 268 -12.14 25.54 18.11
CA VAL A 268 -12.98 25.06 16.99
C VAL A 268 -14.25 24.37 17.51
N LEU A 269 -14.14 23.51 18.52
CA LEU A 269 -15.29 22.84 19.12
C LEU A 269 -16.24 23.83 19.80
N ARG A 270 -15.72 24.86 20.49
CA ARG A 270 -16.54 25.94 21.05
C ARG A 270 -17.25 26.73 19.95
N GLY A 271 -16.55 27.04 18.85
CA GLY A 271 -17.11 27.71 17.67
C GLY A 271 -18.21 26.90 16.98
N LEU A 272 -18.06 25.58 16.89
CA LEU A 272 -19.09 24.66 16.38
C LEU A 272 -20.32 24.61 17.31
N LYS A 273 -20.13 24.64 18.64
CA LYS A 273 -21.23 24.66 19.61
C LYS A 273 -21.96 26.00 19.67
N SER A 274 -21.24 27.11 19.60
CA SER A 274 -21.82 28.47 19.60
C SER A 274 -22.53 28.83 18.30
N GLY A 275 -22.23 28.10 17.21
CA GLY A 275 -22.72 28.38 15.87
C GLY A 275 -21.90 29.43 15.12
N GLU A 276 -20.78 29.88 15.67
CA GLU A 276 -19.80 30.73 14.97
C GLU A 276 -19.20 30.00 13.76
N ILE A 277 -18.91 28.71 13.93
CA ILE A 277 -18.55 27.81 12.84
C ILE A 277 -19.77 26.98 12.49
N LYS A 278 -20.26 27.12 11.26
CA LYS A 278 -21.46 26.44 10.78
C LYS A 278 -21.10 25.07 10.22
N LEU A 279 -21.83 24.05 10.65
CA LEU A 279 -21.71 22.69 10.14
C LEU A 279 -22.77 22.42 9.06
N CYS A 280 -22.34 22.15 7.83
CA CYS A 280 -23.19 21.87 6.68
C CYS A 280 -23.00 20.43 6.19
N PHE A 281 -24.08 19.75 5.79
CA PHE A 281 -24.01 18.43 5.18
C PHE A 281 -24.37 18.49 3.71
N SER A 282 -23.49 17.98 2.84
CA SER A 282 -23.80 17.85 1.41
C SER A 282 -24.79 16.70 1.15
N SER A 283 -25.68 16.87 0.18
CA SER A 283 -26.72 15.90 -0.18
C SER A 283 -26.37 15.05 -1.40
N ARG A 284 -25.33 15.38 -2.17
CA ARG A 284 -25.08 14.85 -3.53
C ARG A 284 -23.84 13.95 -3.68
N GLY A 285 -23.20 13.55 -2.60
CA GLY A 285 -21.95 12.78 -2.64
C GLY A 285 -20.73 13.66 -2.38
N LEU A 286 -19.56 13.21 -2.86
CA LEU A 286 -18.32 14.00 -2.82
C LEU A 286 -18.41 15.16 -3.82
N SER A 287 -18.16 16.37 -3.35
CA SER A 287 -18.15 17.59 -4.16
C SER A 287 -16.84 17.74 -4.94
N PRO A 288 -16.75 18.64 -5.94
CA PRO A 288 -15.49 18.95 -6.62
C PRO A 288 -14.34 19.29 -5.65
N ILE A 289 -14.62 20.10 -4.62
CA ILE A 289 -13.63 20.42 -3.59
C ILE A 289 -13.27 19.18 -2.77
N GLY A 290 -14.23 18.37 -2.34
CA GLY A 290 -13.96 17.13 -1.58
C GLY A 290 -13.18 16.09 -2.40
N ALA A 291 -13.50 15.96 -3.69
CA ALA A 291 -12.89 15.02 -4.63
C ALA A 291 -11.48 15.46 -5.10
N SER A 292 -11.18 16.76 -5.09
CA SER A 292 -9.87 17.28 -5.52
C SER A 292 -8.70 16.75 -4.66
N GLY A 293 -8.93 16.45 -3.39
CA GLY A 293 -7.93 15.83 -2.51
C GLY A 293 -7.54 14.41 -2.91
N TYR A 294 -8.18 13.82 -3.93
CA TYR A 294 -7.84 12.52 -4.48
C TYR A 294 -7.22 12.62 -5.88
N LEU A 295 -7.20 13.80 -6.52
CA LEU A 295 -6.70 13.97 -7.89
C LEU A 295 -5.16 14.01 -7.94
N SER A 296 -4.50 14.56 -6.91
CA SER A 296 -3.04 14.70 -6.86
C SER A 296 -2.24 13.39 -6.92
N TRP A 297 -2.88 12.23 -6.76
CA TRP A 297 -2.20 10.92 -6.81
C TRP A 297 -2.85 9.89 -7.76
N ARG A 298 -4.03 10.18 -8.31
CA ARG A 298 -4.75 9.25 -9.20
C ARG A 298 -4.22 9.24 -10.64
N ASP A 299 -3.57 10.30 -11.10
CA ASP A 299 -3.13 10.42 -12.50
C ASP A 299 -1.85 9.65 -12.88
N VAL A 300 -1.24 8.88 -11.95
CA VAL A 300 0.00 8.11 -12.26
C VAL A 300 -0.11 6.60 -11.99
N LEU A 301 -1.10 6.13 -11.24
CA LEU A 301 -1.09 4.74 -10.70
C LEU A 301 -1.97 3.71 -11.41
N ALA A 302 -2.54 4.03 -12.57
CA ALA A 302 -3.40 3.08 -13.27
C ALA A 302 -3.21 3.15 -14.79
N SER A 303 -2.06 2.69 -15.27
CA SER A 303 -2.01 2.16 -16.63
C SER A 303 -1.81 0.65 -16.55
N GLU A 304 -2.58 -0.09 -17.34
CA GLU A 304 -2.57 -1.56 -17.48
C GLU A 304 -1.24 -2.13 -18.03
N ARG A 305 -0.12 -1.38 -17.94
CA ARG A 305 1.15 -1.70 -18.61
C ARG A 305 2.24 -2.35 -17.75
N ASN A 306 1.97 -2.82 -16.52
CA ASN A 306 3.04 -3.33 -15.64
C ASN A 306 3.10 -4.85 -15.44
N GLU A 307 2.12 -5.63 -15.94
CA GLU A 307 2.24 -7.10 -15.88
C GLU A 307 3.46 -7.59 -16.68
N SER A 308 3.85 -6.86 -17.72
CA SER A 308 5.04 -7.16 -18.53
C SER A 308 6.35 -6.98 -17.80
N MET A 309 6.51 -5.90 -17.06
CA MET A 309 7.72 -5.67 -16.26
C MET A 309 7.91 -6.74 -15.17
N ILE A 310 6.80 -7.20 -14.57
CA ILE A 310 6.82 -8.26 -13.57
C ILE A 310 7.20 -9.61 -14.20
N ILE A 311 6.65 -9.91 -15.38
CA ILE A 311 7.00 -11.10 -16.15
C ILE A 311 8.46 -11.07 -16.61
N ASP A 312 8.96 -9.91 -17.03
CA ASP A 312 10.36 -9.73 -17.39
C ASP A 312 11.30 -9.89 -16.18
N ALA A 313 10.89 -9.39 -15.00
CA ALA A 313 11.62 -9.61 -13.76
C ALA A 313 11.64 -11.10 -13.36
N LEU A 314 10.51 -11.80 -13.50
CA LEU A 314 10.42 -13.25 -13.28
C LEU A 314 11.34 -14.01 -14.24
N ARG A 315 11.29 -13.68 -15.53
CA ARG A 315 12.16 -14.25 -16.56
C ARG A 315 13.62 -14.06 -16.20
N ASN A 316 14.04 -12.83 -15.91
CA ASN A 316 15.42 -12.52 -15.52
C ASN A 316 15.87 -13.26 -14.26
N ARG A 317 14.97 -13.48 -13.29
CA ARG A 317 15.26 -14.32 -12.13
C ARG A 317 15.49 -15.78 -12.53
N ILE A 318 14.55 -16.39 -13.25
CA ILE A 318 14.65 -17.81 -13.65
C ILE A 318 15.91 -18.04 -14.48
N MET A 319 16.26 -17.12 -15.38
CA MET A 319 17.51 -17.17 -16.17
C MET A 319 18.77 -17.22 -15.29
N ASN A 320 18.77 -16.49 -14.17
CA ASN A 320 19.88 -16.42 -13.25
C ASN A 320 19.86 -17.50 -12.15
N ASP A 321 18.74 -18.21 -11.99
CA ASP A 321 18.65 -19.34 -11.08
C ASP A 321 19.55 -20.50 -11.55
N ARG A 322 20.04 -21.26 -10.57
CA ARG A 322 20.90 -22.42 -10.80
C ARG A 322 20.06 -23.69 -10.80
N VAL A 323 20.32 -24.59 -11.74
CA VAL A 323 19.71 -25.92 -11.82
C VAL A 323 20.79 -26.99 -11.81
N ILE A 324 20.47 -28.14 -11.23
CA ILE A 324 21.30 -29.34 -11.26
C ILE A 324 20.73 -30.26 -12.33
N LEU A 325 21.53 -30.54 -13.35
CA LEU A 325 21.25 -31.55 -14.36
C LEU A 325 21.85 -32.87 -13.87
N PHE A 326 21.00 -33.89 -13.70
CA PHE A 326 21.40 -35.20 -13.21
C PHE A 326 20.99 -36.29 -14.18
N CYS A 327 21.93 -37.14 -14.61
CA CYS A 327 21.61 -38.28 -15.48
C CYS A 327 21.00 -39.42 -14.65
N VAL A 328 19.72 -39.70 -14.87
CA VAL A 328 19.01 -40.76 -14.14
C VAL A 328 19.38 -42.16 -14.67
N TYR A 329 19.84 -42.25 -15.92
CA TYR A 329 20.23 -43.52 -16.55
C TYR A 329 21.54 -44.08 -15.98
N CYS A 330 22.65 -43.35 -16.09
CA CYS A 330 23.95 -43.83 -15.60
C CYS A 330 24.25 -43.44 -14.15
N LYS A 331 23.50 -42.48 -13.57
CA LYS A 331 23.63 -41.99 -12.18
C LYS A 331 25.00 -41.39 -11.81
N ARG A 332 25.92 -41.28 -12.77
CA ARG A 332 27.31 -40.82 -12.60
C ARG A 332 27.50 -39.34 -12.89
N TRP A 333 26.66 -38.75 -13.74
CA TRP A 333 26.78 -37.36 -14.14
C TRP A 333 25.84 -36.44 -13.35
N GLU A 334 26.43 -35.41 -12.76
CA GLU A 334 25.73 -34.25 -12.21
C GLU A 334 26.46 -32.98 -12.65
N SER A 335 25.72 -31.96 -13.07
CA SER A 335 26.27 -30.65 -13.43
C SER A 335 25.37 -29.55 -12.91
N GLN A 336 25.97 -28.50 -12.34
CA GLN A 336 25.23 -27.36 -11.82
C GLN A 336 25.52 -26.13 -12.69
N MET A 337 24.50 -25.59 -13.35
CA MET A 337 24.63 -24.45 -14.24
C MET A 337 23.44 -23.50 -14.13
N ARG A 338 23.58 -22.28 -14.68
CA ARG A 338 22.46 -21.33 -14.74
C ARG A 338 21.49 -21.76 -15.84
N VAL A 339 20.20 -21.47 -15.65
CA VAL A 339 19.18 -21.75 -16.68
C VAL A 339 19.51 -21.03 -17.99
N LYS A 340 20.03 -19.80 -17.92
CA LYS A 340 20.50 -19.06 -19.11
C LYS A 340 21.52 -19.86 -19.93
N THR A 341 22.47 -20.52 -19.26
CA THR A 341 23.50 -21.33 -19.91
C THR A 341 22.89 -22.58 -20.56
N VAL A 342 21.90 -23.21 -19.93
CA VAL A 342 21.15 -24.34 -20.54
C VAL A 342 20.43 -23.90 -21.82
N ILE A 343 19.86 -22.69 -21.82
CA ILE A 343 19.17 -22.12 -22.99
C ILE A 343 20.17 -21.81 -24.10
N GLU A 344 21.28 -21.14 -23.78
CA GLU A 344 22.34 -20.80 -24.74
C GLU A 344 22.98 -22.04 -25.38
N SER A 345 23.22 -23.09 -24.58
CA SER A 345 23.75 -24.38 -25.05
C SER A 345 22.69 -25.32 -25.65
N GLY A 346 21.41 -24.94 -25.61
CA GLY A 346 20.30 -25.69 -26.21
C GLY A 346 20.25 -27.17 -25.81
N MET A 347 19.85 -28.03 -26.76
CA MET A 347 19.71 -29.48 -26.55
C MET A 347 21.02 -30.21 -26.28
N GLU A 348 22.18 -29.61 -26.57
CA GLU A 348 23.50 -30.21 -26.32
C GLU A 348 23.80 -30.30 -24.83
N SER A 349 23.30 -29.34 -24.04
CA SER A 349 23.39 -29.37 -22.57
C SER A 349 22.54 -30.46 -21.91
N LEU A 350 21.61 -31.05 -22.67
CA LEU A 350 20.69 -32.10 -22.22
C LEU A 350 21.10 -33.48 -22.76
N VAL A 351 22.40 -33.71 -22.88
CA VAL A 351 22.98 -35.03 -23.16
C VAL A 351 24.03 -35.36 -22.11
N CYS A 352 23.94 -36.57 -21.54
CA CYS A 352 24.93 -37.02 -20.57
C CYS A 352 26.27 -37.33 -21.27
N PRO A 353 27.40 -36.72 -20.87
CA PRO A 353 28.70 -36.93 -21.52
C PRO A 353 29.29 -38.33 -21.27
N PHE A 354 28.80 -39.06 -20.26
CA PHE A 354 29.33 -40.38 -19.89
C PHE A 354 28.60 -41.55 -20.57
N CYS A 355 27.30 -41.42 -20.85
CA CYS A 355 26.48 -42.51 -21.39
C CYS A 355 25.63 -42.12 -22.61
N ASN A 356 25.76 -40.87 -23.07
CA ASN A 356 25.01 -40.31 -24.19
C ASN A 356 23.47 -40.37 -24.04
N SER A 357 22.97 -40.63 -22.82
CA SER A 357 21.54 -40.66 -22.53
C SER A 357 20.98 -39.25 -22.41
N ARG A 358 19.76 -39.05 -22.96
CA ARG A 358 18.96 -37.82 -22.83
C ARG A 358 18.03 -37.83 -21.61
N LEU A 359 18.08 -38.88 -20.79
CA LEU A 359 17.25 -39.00 -19.58
C LEU A 359 17.87 -38.22 -18.41
N ILE A 360 17.67 -36.90 -18.43
CA ILE A 360 18.28 -35.95 -17.49
C ILE A 360 17.18 -35.28 -16.68
N ALA A 361 17.28 -35.37 -15.35
CA ALA A 361 16.44 -34.61 -14.44
C ALA A 361 17.00 -33.20 -14.22
N ALA A 362 16.13 -32.19 -14.23
CA ALA A 362 16.43 -30.82 -13.84
C ALA A 362 15.93 -30.59 -12.40
N LEU A 363 16.85 -30.57 -11.45
CA LEU A 363 16.58 -30.45 -10.02
C LEU A 363 17.05 -29.09 -9.49
N LYS A 364 16.41 -28.62 -8.41
CA LYS A 364 16.79 -27.38 -7.73
C LYS A 364 18.02 -27.60 -6.86
N PRO A 365 18.81 -26.55 -6.53
CA PRO A 365 20.04 -26.71 -5.76
C PRO A 365 19.86 -27.34 -4.37
N TRP A 366 18.68 -27.18 -3.77
CA TRP A 366 18.33 -27.78 -2.48
C TRP A 366 17.77 -29.21 -2.60
N GLU A 367 17.45 -29.70 -3.80
CA GLU A 367 16.98 -31.08 -4.05
C GLU A 367 18.15 -32.07 -4.23
N LYS A 368 19.37 -31.71 -3.79
CA LYS A 368 20.57 -32.59 -3.88
C LYS A 368 20.38 -33.93 -3.17
N GLU A 369 19.54 -34.00 -2.15
CA GLU A 369 19.25 -35.25 -1.45
C GLU A 369 18.54 -36.26 -2.34
N GLU A 370 17.70 -35.81 -3.28
CA GLU A 370 17.00 -36.68 -4.24
C GLU A 370 17.98 -37.46 -5.12
N ILE A 371 19.13 -36.85 -5.46
CA ILE A 371 20.21 -37.51 -6.21
C ILE A 371 20.78 -38.68 -5.41
N LYS A 372 21.00 -38.49 -4.10
CA LYS A 372 21.51 -39.54 -3.22
C LYS A 372 20.50 -40.69 -3.09
N VAL A 373 19.21 -40.38 -2.99
CA VAL A 373 18.13 -41.39 -2.94
C VAL A 373 18.09 -42.21 -4.24
N VAL A 374 18.17 -41.57 -5.41
CA VAL A 374 18.15 -42.27 -6.71
C VAL A 374 19.41 -43.13 -6.91
N ARG A 375 20.57 -42.71 -6.40
CA ARG A 375 21.80 -43.53 -6.39
C ARG A 375 21.66 -44.77 -5.51
N ARG A 376 21.03 -44.65 -4.33
CA ARG A 376 20.82 -45.74 -3.37
C ARG A 376 19.68 -46.70 -3.74
N ALA A 377 18.80 -46.33 -4.66
CA ALA A 377 17.63 -47.13 -5.05
C ALA A 377 17.94 -48.52 -5.67
N GLY A 378 19.22 -48.88 -5.86
CA GLY A 378 19.66 -50.23 -6.21
C GLY A 378 19.77 -51.21 -5.03
N SER A 379 19.67 -50.72 -3.79
CA SER A 379 19.69 -51.49 -2.54
C SER A 379 18.44 -51.16 -1.72
N ALA A 380 17.77 -52.21 -1.19
CA ALA A 380 16.46 -52.24 -0.53
C ALA A 380 15.85 -50.87 -0.13
N VAL A 381 14.74 -50.51 -0.77
CA VAL A 381 14.09 -49.20 -0.65
C VAL A 381 12.84 -49.30 0.23
N GLU A 382 12.82 -48.59 1.36
CA GLU A 382 11.61 -48.32 2.15
C GLU A 382 10.52 -47.66 1.29
N GLU A 383 9.24 -47.98 1.53
CA GLU A 383 8.08 -47.57 0.71
C GLU A 383 8.04 -46.06 0.41
N GLU A 384 8.48 -45.22 1.36
CA GLU A 384 8.54 -43.75 1.28
C GLU A 384 9.58 -43.22 0.25
N ASN A 385 10.65 -43.97 0.02
CA ASN A 385 11.68 -43.58 -0.95
C ASN A 385 11.30 -43.91 -2.40
N LYS A 386 10.29 -44.77 -2.63
CA LYS A 386 9.83 -45.13 -3.99
C LYS A 386 9.14 -43.96 -4.69
N GLU A 387 8.35 -43.16 -3.98
CA GLU A 387 7.65 -42.00 -4.56
C GLU A 387 8.60 -40.88 -4.96
N ARG A 388 9.60 -40.59 -4.11
CA ARG A 388 10.67 -39.64 -4.37
C ARG A 388 11.43 -39.97 -5.65
N VAL A 389 11.83 -41.24 -5.80
CA VAL A 389 12.48 -41.73 -7.03
C VAL A 389 11.56 -41.58 -8.24
N LYS A 390 10.29 -42.01 -8.15
CA LYS A 390 9.32 -41.84 -9.25
C LYS A 390 9.18 -40.37 -9.68
N ARG A 391 9.20 -39.42 -8.74
CA ARG A 391 9.14 -37.98 -9.02
C ARG A 391 10.35 -37.52 -9.84
N VAL A 392 11.56 -37.98 -9.53
CA VAL A 392 12.79 -37.66 -10.30
C VAL A 392 12.73 -38.28 -11.70
N TYR A 393 12.24 -39.51 -11.85
CA TYR A 393 12.06 -40.12 -13.18
C TYR A 393 11.01 -39.37 -14.01
N ARG A 394 9.90 -38.93 -13.40
CA ARG A 394 8.89 -38.08 -14.07
C ARG A 394 9.48 -36.73 -14.50
N ASN A 395 10.32 -36.12 -13.66
CA ASN A 395 11.08 -34.91 -14.00
C ASN A 395 11.94 -35.15 -15.26
N ALA A 396 12.74 -36.21 -15.27
CA ALA A 396 13.60 -36.54 -16.41
C ALA A 396 12.83 -36.84 -17.70
N ASN A 397 11.68 -37.51 -17.62
CA ASN A 397 10.80 -37.75 -18.78
C ASN A 397 10.19 -36.45 -19.31
N LEU A 398 9.92 -35.47 -18.44
CA LEU A 398 9.41 -34.16 -18.85
C LEU A 398 10.48 -33.37 -19.61
N VAL A 399 11.73 -33.39 -19.12
CA VAL A 399 12.89 -32.79 -19.80
C VAL A 399 13.16 -33.48 -21.13
N LEU A 400 13.05 -34.81 -21.20
CA LEU A 400 13.20 -35.55 -22.46
C LEU A 400 12.15 -35.15 -23.51
N SER A 401 10.93 -34.86 -23.07
CA SER A 401 9.78 -34.58 -23.96
C SER A 401 9.70 -33.11 -24.40
N HIS A 402 10.08 -32.17 -23.54
CA HIS A 402 9.91 -30.72 -23.76
C HIS A 402 11.21 -29.92 -23.72
N GLY A 403 12.35 -30.59 -23.52
CA GLY A 403 13.68 -30.00 -23.58
C GLY A 403 13.87 -28.83 -22.61
N VAL A 404 14.41 -27.73 -23.13
CA VAL A 404 14.76 -26.53 -22.36
C VAL A 404 13.53 -25.88 -21.69
N LEU A 405 12.34 -25.95 -22.31
CA LEU A 405 11.11 -25.40 -21.71
C LEU A 405 10.74 -26.09 -20.39
N ALA A 406 10.98 -27.40 -20.29
CA ALA A 406 10.79 -28.12 -19.04
C ALA A 406 11.78 -27.66 -17.97
N VAL A 407 13.04 -27.39 -18.34
CA VAL A 407 14.05 -26.89 -17.41
C VAL A 407 13.64 -25.51 -16.84
N ILE A 408 13.14 -24.61 -17.69
CA ILE A 408 12.66 -23.28 -17.27
C ILE A 408 11.48 -23.41 -16.29
N ALA A 409 10.48 -24.24 -16.61
CA ALA A 409 9.33 -24.45 -15.72
C ALA A 409 9.71 -25.12 -14.39
N LEU A 410 10.64 -26.09 -14.42
CA LEU A 410 11.10 -26.81 -13.24
C LEU A 410 12.04 -25.98 -12.35
N ALA A 411 12.71 -24.96 -12.91
CA ALA A 411 13.54 -24.03 -12.13
C ALA A 411 12.71 -23.11 -11.22
N ALA A 412 11.46 -22.84 -11.60
CA ALA A 412 10.56 -21.99 -10.81
C ALA A 412 10.15 -22.64 -9.47
N ARG A 413 9.91 -21.81 -8.46
CA ARG A 413 9.69 -22.20 -7.06
C ARG A 413 8.34 -22.91 -6.91
N GLY A 414 8.31 -23.98 -6.13
CA GLY A 414 7.07 -24.73 -5.91
C GLY A 414 6.53 -25.55 -7.08
N ILE A 415 7.10 -25.40 -8.27
CA ILE A 415 6.69 -26.16 -9.45
C ILE A 415 7.41 -27.52 -9.45
N GLY A 416 6.61 -28.59 -9.53
CA GLY A 416 7.05 -29.97 -9.72
C GLY A 416 6.66 -30.52 -11.10
N PRO A 417 6.99 -31.79 -11.40
CA PRO A 417 6.81 -32.38 -12.74
C PRO A 417 5.36 -32.33 -13.27
N GLU A 418 4.37 -32.50 -12.40
CA GLU A 418 2.96 -32.50 -12.79
C GLU A 418 2.45 -31.09 -13.14
N VAL A 419 2.82 -30.10 -12.32
CA VAL A 419 2.46 -28.69 -12.55
C VAL A 419 3.20 -28.16 -13.78
N ALA A 420 4.50 -28.47 -13.93
CA ALA A 420 5.28 -28.10 -15.11
C ALA A 420 4.67 -28.68 -16.39
N SER A 421 4.25 -29.95 -16.38
CA SER A 421 3.56 -30.57 -17.51
C SER A 421 2.22 -29.87 -17.86
N ARG A 422 1.51 -29.35 -16.87
CA ARG A 422 0.27 -28.58 -17.08
C ARG A 422 0.55 -27.21 -17.71
N ILE A 423 1.56 -26.50 -17.21
CA ILE A 423 1.99 -25.20 -17.74
C ILE A 423 2.40 -25.34 -19.21
N ILE A 424 3.27 -26.30 -19.51
CA ILE A 424 3.78 -26.51 -20.88
C ILE A 424 2.65 -26.89 -21.85
N ARG A 425 1.65 -27.66 -21.40
CA ARG A 425 0.49 -28.01 -22.23
C ARG A 425 -0.42 -26.84 -22.56
N ARG A 426 -0.57 -25.88 -21.64
CA ARG A 426 -1.39 -24.67 -21.85
C ARG A 426 -0.74 -23.69 -22.81
N SER A 427 0.57 -23.70 -22.93
CA SER A 427 1.35 -22.75 -23.73
C SER A 427 1.64 -23.23 -25.17
N LYS A 428 0.79 -24.09 -25.76
CA LYS A 428 1.01 -24.64 -27.10
C LYS A 428 0.34 -23.80 -28.19
N ASP A 429 1.06 -22.77 -28.65
CA ASP A 429 1.17 -22.31 -30.05
C ASP A 429 2.36 -21.34 -30.10
N ILE A 430 3.18 -21.34 -31.16
CA ILE A 430 4.53 -20.72 -31.11
C ILE A 430 4.67 -19.65 -32.19
N LYS A 431 4.57 -18.37 -31.78
CA LYS A 431 5.30 -17.19 -32.33
C LYS A 431 5.00 -15.90 -31.53
N GLY A 432 6.03 -15.29 -30.93
CA GLY A 432 6.02 -13.91 -30.42
C GLY A 432 5.33 -13.66 -29.07
N GLU A 433 4.00 -13.84 -29.00
CA GLU A 433 3.18 -13.45 -27.84
C GLU A 433 3.17 -14.51 -26.69
N TYR A 434 3.73 -15.68 -26.94
CA TYR A 434 3.59 -16.87 -26.08
C TYR A 434 4.66 -17.05 -25.02
N GLU A 435 5.86 -16.46 -25.19
CA GLU A 435 6.88 -16.46 -24.14
C GLU A 435 6.31 -15.77 -22.89
N TYR A 436 5.58 -14.67 -23.12
CA TYR A 436 4.87 -13.95 -22.09
C TYR A 436 3.83 -14.82 -21.36
N GLU A 437 2.97 -15.51 -22.10
CA GLU A 437 1.93 -16.36 -21.52
C GLU A 437 2.50 -17.57 -20.75
N PHE A 438 3.61 -18.13 -21.23
CA PHE A 438 4.34 -19.18 -20.52
C PHE A 438 4.88 -18.69 -19.17
N TYR A 439 5.56 -17.55 -19.12
CA TYR A 439 6.04 -16.97 -17.86
C TYR A 439 4.88 -16.48 -16.98
N ARG A 440 3.78 -16.00 -17.56
CA ARG A 440 2.54 -15.66 -16.84
C ARG A 440 1.97 -16.88 -16.11
N ASN A 441 1.86 -18.01 -16.81
CA ASN A 441 1.40 -19.28 -16.22
C ASN A 441 2.34 -19.78 -15.11
N ILE A 442 3.65 -19.60 -15.26
CA ILE A 442 4.62 -19.88 -14.19
C ILE A 442 4.35 -18.97 -12.98
N LEU A 443 4.16 -17.67 -13.20
CA LEU A 443 3.90 -16.69 -12.14
C LEU A 443 2.64 -17.02 -11.35
N GLU A 444 1.57 -17.45 -12.01
CA GLU A 444 0.33 -17.85 -11.36
C GLU A 444 0.51 -19.08 -10.45
N GLU A 445 1.25 -20.08 -10.90
CA GLU A 445 1.51 -21.29 -10.12
C GLU A 445 2.49 -21.03 -8.97
N GLU A 446 3.48 -20.15 -9.13
CA GLU A 446 4.33 -19.68 -8.02
C GLU A 446 3.49 -18.96 -6.96
N ARG A 447 2.55 -18.09 -7.36
CA ARG A 447 1.63 -17.42 -6.43
C ARG A 447 0.76 -18.43 -5.68
N ARG A 448 0.20 -19.42 -6.38
CA ARG A 448 -0.59 -20.50 -5.76
C ARG A 448 0.23 -21.26 -4.73
N TYR A 449 1.45 -21.66 -5.08
CA TYR A 449 2.36 -22.35 -4.17
C TYR A 449 2.70 -21.50 -2.94
N MET A 450 3.04 -20.23 -3.12
CA MET A 450 3.35 -19.33 -1.99
C MET A 450 2.15 -19.13 -1.06
N ARG A 451 0.93 -19.04 -1.62
CA ARG A 451 -0.30 -18.96 -0.81
C ARG A 451 -0.57 -20.24 -0.02
N THR A 452 -0.32 -21.40 -0.62
CA THR A 452 -0.62 -22.70 0.02
C THR A 452 0.49 -23.20 0.93
N LYS A 453 1.75 -22.78 0.76
CA LYS A 453 2.92 -23.21 1.56
C LYS A 453 2.67 -23.17 3.08
N ARG A 454 1.94 -22.16 3.56
CA ARG A 454 1.53 -21.99 4.97
C ARG A 454 0.73 -23.15 5.56
N PHE A 455 0.02 -23.92 4.73
CA PHE A 455 -0.81 -25.05 5.18
C PHE A 455 -0.05 -26.38 5.17
N TRP A 456 1.17 -26.42 4.62
CA TRP A 456 1.99 -27.64 4.51
C TRP A 456 3.19 -27.66 5.47
N GLU A 457 3.54 -26.52 6.07
CA GLU A 457 4.62 -26.38 7.07
C GLU A 457 4.10 -26.29 8.51
N LEU A 458 2.85 -26.74 8.75
CA LEU A 458 2.23 -26.85 10.07
C LEU A 458 2.40 -28.24 10.69
#